data_AF-A0A949U4U2-F1
#
_entry.id   AF-A0A949U4U2-F1
#
_cell.length_a   1.000
_cell.length_b   1.000
_cell.length_c   1.000
_cell.angle_alpha   90.00
_cell.angle_beta   90.00
_cell.angle_gamma   90.00
#
_symmetry.space_group_name_H-M   'P 1'
#
loop_
_entity.id
_entity.type
_entity.pdbx_description
1 polymer ?
#
loop_
_entity_poly.entity_id
_entity_poly.type
_entity_poly.pdbx_seq_one_letter_code
_entity_poly.pdbx_strand_id
1 'polypeptide(L)' 'MVAGMLVGTFFSFLLGIFNPLVANKAGPDWLWMGGREDVLRNLYFRRNGSFRRYGRPALVLTLILGSAAFCWLLQRFTA' A
#
# COMPACT_ATOMS: atom_id res chain seq x y z
N MET A 1 -14.48 2.09 -15.77
CA MET A 1 -13.07 1.76 -16.13
C MET A 1 -12.08 2.11 -15.03
N VAL A 2 -12.04 3.36 -14.52
CA VAL A 2 -11.06 3.80 -13.50
C VAL A 2 -11.17 3.03 -12.16
N ALA A 3 -12.38 2.83 -11.63
CA ALA A 3 -12.56 2.11 -10.37
C ALA A 3 -12.05 0.66 -10.41
N GLY A 4 -12.26 -0.05 -11.52
CA GLY A 4 -11.76 -1.40 -11.72
C GLY A 4 -10.22 -1.46 -11.79
N MET A 5 -9.59 -0.47 -12.42
CA MET A 5 -8.12 -0.35 -12.45
C MET A 5 -7.53 -0.11 -11.06
N LEU A 6 -8.17 0.73 -10.25
CA LEU A 6 -7.73 1.01 -8.88
C LEU A 6 -7.83 -0.25 -8.00
N VAL A 7 -8.96 -0.96 -8.07
CA VAL A 7 -9.16 -2.21 -7.34
C VAL A 7 -8.15 -3.28 -7.78
N GLY A 8 -7.99 -3.48 -9.09
CA GLY A 8 -7.01 -4.43 -9.64
C GLY A 8 -5.59 -4.11 -9.21
N THR A 9 -5.18 -2.84 -9.28
CA THR A 9 -3.87 -2.36 -8.84
C THR A 9 -3.65 -2.63 -7.35
N PHE A 10 -4.65 -2.35 -6.53
CA PHE A 10 -4.58 -2.60 -5.09
C PHE A 10 -4.40 -4.08 -4.77
N PHE A 11 -5.16 -4.98 -5.41
CA PHE A 11 -5.01 -6.42 -5.22
C PHE A 11 -3.65 -6.94 -5.74
N SER A 12 -3.18 -6.46 -6.89
CA SER A 12 -1.84 -6.79 -7.39
C SER A 12 -0.74 -6.34 -6.43
N PHE A 13 -0.89 -5.16 -5.83
CA PHE A 13 0.02 -4.65 -4.80
C PHE A 13 0.00 -5.54 -3.55
N LEU A 14 -1.18 -5.90 -3.04
CA LEU A 14 -1.32 -6.83 -1.91
C LEU A 14 -0.66 -8.18 -2.19
N LEU A 15 -0.92 -8.80 -3.34
CA LEU A 15 -0.31 -10.07 -3.71
C LEU A 15 1.22 -9.96 -3.84
N GLY A 16 1.70 -8.85 -4.43
CA GLY A 16 3.13 -8.57 -4.58
C GLY A 16 3.87 -8.47 -3.25
N ILE A 17 3.22 -7.96 -2.19
CA ILE A 17 3.79 -7.87 -0.84
C ILE A 17 4.18 -9.25 -0.30
N PHE A 18 3.30 -10.26 -0.47
CA PHE A 18 3.52 -11.60 0.07
C PHE A 18 4.30 -12.54 -0.87
N ASN A 19 4.30 -12.29 -2.18
CA ASN A 19 4.95 -13.18 -3.16
C ASN A 19 6.48 -13.05 -3.16
N PRO A 20 7.27 -14.05 -2.73
CA PRO A 20 8.73 -13.96 -2.63
C PRO A 20 9.44 -13.69 -3.97
N LEU A 21 8.80 -13.98 -5.11
CA LEU A 21 9.37 -13.78 -6.45
C LEU A 21 9.36 -12.31 -6.91
N VAL A 22 8.61 -11.45 -6.23
CA VAL A 22 8.51 -10.03 -6.57
C VAL A 22 9.64 -9.26 -5.91
N ALA A 23 10.61 -8.82 -6.70
CA ALA A 23 11.75 -8.04 -6.22
C ALA A 23 11.37 -6.61 -5.79
N ASN A 24 10.53 -5.93 -6.58
CA ASN A 24 10.01 -4.61 -6.25
C ASN A 24 8.65 -4.72 -5.54
N LYS A 25 8.69 -4.73 -4.20
CA LYS A 25 7.50 -4.81 -3.34
C LYS A 25 6.72 -3.50 -3.26
N ALA A 26 7.37 -2.38 -3.56
CA ALA A 26 6.72 -1.07 -3.57
C ALA A 26 5.77 -0.91 -4.76
N GLY A 27 5.85 -1.78 -5.77
CA GLY A 27 5.09 -1.62 -7.01
C GLY A 27 5.65 -0.50 -7.89
N PRO A 28 4.91 -0.10 -8.93
CA PRO A 28 5.37 0.89 -9.89
C PRO A 28 5.42 2.29 -9.28
N ASP A 29 6.31 3.14 -9.78
CA ASP A 29 6.58 4.46 -9.19
C ASP A 29 5.34 5.38 -9.22
N TRP A 30 4.46 5.25 -10.24
CA TRP A 30 3.21 6.04 -10.33
C TRP A 30 2.18 5.74 -9.23
N LEU A 31 2.32 4.62 -8.50
CA LEU A 31 1.47 4.32 -7.34
C LEU A 31 1.75 5.28 -6.18
N TRP A 32 2.92 5.91 -6.20
CA TRP A 32 3.38 6.85 -5.20
C TRP A 32 3.44 8.26 -5.82
N MET A 33 2.84 9.23 -5.14
CA MET A 33 2.57 10.58 -5.66
C MET A 33 3.82 11.35 -6.16
N GLY A 34 4.97 11.13 -5.56
CA GLY A 34 6.33 11.56 -5.91
C GLY A 34 7.30 10.40 -6.20
N GLY A 35 6.77 9.23 -6.58
CA GLY A 35 7.55 8.09 -7.05
C GLY A 35 8.60 7.59 -6.07
N ARG A 36 9.86 7.51 -6.51
CA ARG A 36 10.93 6.92 -5.70
C ARG A 36 11.37 7.76 -4.51
N GLU A 37 11.14 9.06 -4.58
CA GLU A 37 11.54 10.04 -3.57
C GLU A 37 10.46 10.22 -2.50
N ASP A 38 9.27 9.63 -2.68
CA ASP A 38 8.16 9.79 -1.75
C ASP A 38 8.47 9.39 -0.32
N VAL A 39 8.14 10.27 0.62
CA VAL A 39 8.30 10.05 2.06
C VAL A 39 7.44 8.86 2.51
N LEU A 40 6.19 8.78 2.05
CA LEU A 40 5.27 7.68 2.38
C LEU A 40 5.79 6.33 1.85
N ARG A 41 6.25 6.28 0.60
CA ARG A 41 6.88 5.08 0.03
C ARG A 41 8.10 4.68 0.83
N ASN A 42 8.96 5.66 1.13
CA ASN A 42 10.24 5.45 1.79
C ASN A 42 10.11 5.09 3.28
N LEU A 43 8.93 5.26 3.88
CA LEU A 43 8.61 4.77 5.23
C LEU A 43 8.59 3.23 5.28
N TYR A 44 7.97 2.60 4.29
CA TYR A 44 7.77 1.15 4.24
C TYR A 44 8.84 0.43 3.41
N PHE A 45 9.27 1.08 2.32
CA PHE A 45 10.15 0.49 1.33
C PHE A 45 11.49 1.23 1.27
N ARG A 46 12.53 0.53 0.82
CA ARG A 46 13.80 1.11 0.39
C ARG A 46 13.65 1.62 -1.04
N ARG A 47 14.61 2.43 -1.49
CA ARG A 47 14.61 3.01 -2.85
C ARG A 47 14.52 1.97 -3.97
N ASN A 48 15.10 0.78 -3.74
CA ASN A 48 15.06 -0.39 -4.64
C ASN A 48 13.73 -1.17 -4.61
N GLY A 49 12.74 -0.75 -3.83
CA GLY A 49 11.45 -1.41 -3.70
C GLY A 49 11.40 -2.56 -2.71
N SER A 50 12.51 -2.93 -2.06
CA SER A 50 12.51 -3.94 -0.98
C SER A 50 11.93 -3.37 0.32
N PHE A 51 11.40 -4.23 1.20
CA PHE A 51 10.92 -3.79 2.51
C PHE A 51 12.04 -3.34 3.43
N ARG A 52 11.77 -2.31 4.25
CA ARG A 52 12.59 -2.00 5.42
C ARG A 52 12.35 -3.01 6.55
N ARG A 53 13.26 -3.05 7.54
CA ARG A 53 13.20 -3.99 8.68
C ARG A 53 11.82 -4.03 9.34
N TYR A 54 11.22 -2.88 9.59
CA TYR A 54 9.86 -2.75 10.14
C TYR A 54 8.83 -2.29 9.10
N GLY A 55 9.23 -2.18 7.83
CA GLY A 55 8.36 -1.64 6.78
C GLY A 55 7.17 -2.54 6.47
N ARG A 56 7.37 -3.86 6.46
CA ARG A 56 6.30 -4.84 6.24
C ARG A 56 5.24 -4.83 7.35
N PRO A 57 5.58 -4.99 8.64
CA PRO A 57 4.59 -4.92 9.70
C PRO A 57 3.94 -3.54 9.81
N ALA A 58 4.69 -2.45 9.58
CA ALA A 58 4.14 -1.10 9.56
C ALA A 58 3.09 -0.93 8.45
N LEU A 59 3.36 -1.43 7.24
CA LEU A 59 2.42 -1.33 6.12
C LEU A 59 1.14 -2.12 6.37
N VAL A 60 1.27 -3.33 6.90
CA VAL A 60 0.11 -4.17 7.28
C VAL A 60 -0.73 -3.47 8.35
N LEU A 61 -0.09 -2.91 9.38
CA LEU A 61 -0.80 -2.15 10.41
C LEU A 61 -1.52 -0.92 9.84
N THR A 62 -0.88 -0.17 8.94
CA THR A 62 -1.53 0.98 8.28
C THR A 62 -2.74 0.54 7.47
N LEU A 63 -2.68 -0.59 6.76
CA LEU A 63 -3.83 -1.11 6.01
C LEU A 63 -4.97 -1.52 6.94
N ILE A 64 -4.68 -2.21 8.04
CA ILE A 64 -5.69 -2.66 9.01
C ILE A 64 -6.33 -1.46 9.70
N LEU A 65 -5.52 -0.58 10.30
CA LEU A 65 -6.00 0.59 11.02
C LEU A 65 -6.71 1.59 10.10
N GLY A 66 -6.19 1.79 8.88
CA GLY A 66 -6.81 2.63 7.88
C GLY A 66 -8.18 2.09 7.44
N SER A 67 -8.28 0.78 7.20
CA SER A 67 -9.56 0.14 6.86
C SER A 67 -10.57 0.23 8.01
N ALA A 68 -10.12 -0.01 9.25
CA ALA A 68 -10.96 0.12 10.44
C ALA A 68 -11.46 1.55 10.64
N ALA A 69 -10.59 2.55 10.51
CA ALA A 69 -10.96 3.96 10.60
C ALA A 69 -11.94 4.36 9.49
N PHE A 70 -11.75 3.85 8.28
CA PHE A 70 -12.66 4.08 7.15
C PHE A 70 -14.04 3.44 7.40
N CYS A 71 -14.10 2.20 7.88
CA CYS A 71 -15.34 1.56 8.26
C CYS A 71 -16.08 2.33 9.37
N TRP A 72 -15.36 2.78 10.39
CA TRP A 72 -15.94 3.59 11.46
C TRP A 72 -16.51 4.92 10.96
N LEU A 73 -15.77 5.58 10.04
CA LEU A 73 -16.22 6.81 9.40
C LEU A 73 -17.49 6.57 8.58
N LEU A 74 -17.53 5.52 7.76
CA LEU A 74 -18.72 5.17 6.99
C LEU A 74 -19.93 4.91 7.88
N GLN A 75 -19.76 4.11 8.93
CA GLN A 75 -20.82 3.85 9.92
C GLN A 75 -21.38 5.15 10.49
N ARG A 76 -20.53 6.14 10.77
CA ARG A 76 -20.94 7.44 11.32
C ARG A 76 -21.67 8.34 10.31
N PHE A 77 -21.43 8.18 9.02
CA PHE A 77 -22.14 8.93 7.98
C PHE A 77 -23.43 8.24 7.51
N THR A 78 -23.58 6.94 7.77
CA THR A 78 -24.78 6.15 7.43
C THR A 78 -25.77 5.97 8.59
N ALA A 79 -25.43 6.44 9.79
CA ALA A 79 -26.28 6.44 10.98
C ALA A 79 -26.81 7.85 11.27
#